data_AF-A0A9N9HU18-F1
#
_entry.id   AF-A0A9N9HU18-F1
#
_cell.length_a   1.000
_cell.length_b   1.000
_cell.length_c   1.000
_cell.angle_alpha   90.00
_cell.angle_beta   90.00
_cell.angle_gamma   90.00
#
_symmetry.space_group_name_H-M   'P 1'
#
loop_
_entity.id
_entity.type
_entity.pdbx_description
1 polymer ?
#
loop_
_entity_poly.entity_id
_entity_poly.type
_entity_poly.pdbx_seq_one_letter_code
_entity_poly.pdbx_strand_id
1 'polypeptide(L)'
;NFKKSTGVITGDNVRKLFQYAHEHSFAIPAVNVSSSSTINAALEAARDIKAPLIIQLSQGGSQFYAGKGLSNEGQRASIIGAISAAHHVRHVAKEYGMYFDGMLEADEEYFVQHGEPFVQLDLSEESKDENIAIC
;
A
#
# COMPACT_ATOMS: atom_id res chain seq x y z
N ASN A 1 8.67 -20.27 6.95
CA ASN A 1 7.25 -20.47 7.32
C ASN A 1 6.58 -19.14 7.60
N PHE A 2 6.12 -18.47 6.55
CA PHE A 2 5.24 -17.32 6.67
C PHE A 2 3.91 -17.79 7.27
N LYS A 3 3.45 -17.11 8.31
CA LYS A 3 2.15 -17.40 8.91
C LYS A 3 1.11 -16.66 8.08
N LYS A 4 0.51 -17.34 7.11
CA LYS A 4 -0.61 -16.93 6.23
C LYS A 4 -1.38 -15.71 6.77
N SER A 5 -0.86 -14.50 6.54
CA SER A 5 -1.42 -13.26 7.10
C SER A 5 -2.24 -12.59 6.01
N THR A 6 -3.56 -12.70 6.11
CA THR A 6 -4.49 -12.02 5.22
C THR A 6 -4.73 -10.58 5.64
N GLY A 7 -4.78 -9.69 4.65
CA GLY A 7 -5.06 -8.28 4.85
C GLY A 7 -3.82 -7.47 5.22
N VAL A 8 -4.00 -6.44 6.08
CA VAL A 8 -2.94 -5.47 6.39
C VAL A 8 -1.77 -6.15 7.11
N ILE A 9 -0.58 -6.06 6.52
CA ILE A 9 0.68 -6.52 7.11
C ILE A 9 1.30 -5.43 7.99
N THR A 10 1.94 -5.85 9.09
CA THR A 10 2.60 -4.95 10.04
C THR A 10 3.90 -5.57 10.56
N GLY A 11 4.76 -4.75 11.19
CA GLY A 11 5.99 -5.22 11.84
C GLY A 11 6.95 -5.91 10.88
N ASP A 12 7.51 -7.04 11.30
CA ASP A 12 8.54 -7.76 10.54
C ASP A 12 8.07 -8.29 9.18
N ASN A 13 6.75 -8.49 8.99
CA ASN A 13 6.22 -8.93 7.71
C ASN A 13 6.39 -7.86 6.61
N VAL A 14 6.42 -6.57 6.97
CA VAL A 14 6.72 -5.49 6.01
C VAL A 14 8.17 -5.58 5.52
N ARG A 15 9.12 -5.80 6.45
CA ARG A 15 10.54 -5.98 6.09
C ARG A 15 10.75 -7.19 5.20
N LYS A 16 10.09 -8.30 5.50
CA LYS A 16 10.16 -9.51 4.68
C LYS A 16 9.61 -9.30 3.28
N LEU A 17 8.50 -8.56 3.13
CA LEU A 17 7.97 -8.19 1.81
C LEU A 17 9.00 -7.38 1.01
N PHE A 18 9.59 -6.34 1.61
CA PHE A 18 10.60 -5.55 0.91
C PHE A 18 11.87 -6.34 0.57
N GLN A 19 12.29 -7.24 1.47
CA GLN A 19 13.43 -8.11 1.20
C GLN A 19 13.14 -9.07 0.05
N TYR A 20 11.96 -9.70 0.03
CA TYR A 20 11.54 -10.57 -1.07
C TYR A 20 11.47 -9.80 -2.39
N ALA A 21 10.91 -8.59 -2.38
CA ALA A 21 10.86 -7.71 -3.55
C ALA A 21 12.26 -7.38 -4.10
N HIS A 22 13.21 -7.10 -3.22
CA HIS A 22 14.61 -6.89 -3.59
C HIS A 22 15.25 -8.16 -4.16
N GLU A 23 15.05 -9.33 -3.54
CA GLU A 23 15.60 -10.61 -3.99
C GLU A 23 15.07 -11.04 -5.37
N HIS A 24 13.80 -10.74 -5.66
CA HIS A 24 13.14 -11.09 -6.92
C HIS A 24 13.05 -9.91 -7.90
N SER A 25 13.74 -8.80 -7.59
CA SER A 25 13.89 -7.62 -8.44
C SER A 25 12.60 -6.90 -8.86
N PHE A 26 11.51 -6.99 -8.08
CA PHE A 26 10.27 -6.26 -8.35
C PHE A 26 10.04 -5.11 -7.36
N ALA A 27 9.14 -4.19 -7.71
CA ALA A 27 8.69 -3.14 -6.81
C ALA A 27 7.21 -3.28 -6.46
N ILE A 28 6.81 -2.67 -5.35
CA ILE A 28 5.45 -2.73 -4.85
C ILE A 28 4.76 -1.40 -5.17
N PRO A 29 3.67 -1.39 -5.95
CA PRO A 29 2.96 -0.17 -6.29
C PRO A 29 2.39 0.51 -5.03
N ALA A 30 2.57 1.83 -4.95
CA ALA A 30 1.98 2.67 -3.92
C ALA A 30 0.88 3.56 -4.52
N VAL A 31 -0.38 3.28 -4.16
CA VAL A 31 -1.55 3.95 -4.74
C VAL A 31 -2.14 4.95 -3.76
N ASN A 32 -2.22 6.21 -4.20
CA ASN A 32 -2.93 7.26 -3.48
C ASN A 32 -4.46 7.02 -3.56
N VAL A 33 -5.12 6.93 -2.40
CA VAL A 33 -6.57 6.77 -2.31
C VAL A 33 -7.23 7.94 -1.57
N SER A 34 -8.52 8.13 -1.83
CA SER A 34 -9.30 9.23 -1.25
C SER A 34 -10.72 8.84 -0.83
N SER A 35 -11.19 7.65 -1.21
CA SER A 35 -12.53 7.15 -0.88
C SER A 35 -12.52 5.62 -0.71
N SER A 36 -13.57 5.08 -0.10
CA SER A 36 -13.78 3.63 -0.04
C SER A 36 -13.81 3.00 -1.43
N SER A 37 -14.39 3.69 -2.42
CA SER A 37 -14.41 3.24 -3.82
C SER A 37 -13.01 3.08 -4.40
N THR A 38 -12.14 4.09 -4.23
CA THR A 38 -10.74 4.02 -4.71
C THR A 38 -9.91 2.98 -3.96
N ILE A 39 -10.18 2.74 -2.67
CA ILE A 39 -9.54 1.67 -1.90
C ILE A 39 -9.94 0.31 -2.47
N ASN A 40 -11.24 0.10 -2.65
CA ASN A 40 -11.79 -1.15 -3.14
C ASN A 40 -11.27 -1.48 -4.55
N ALA A 41 -11.20 -0.47 -5.43
CA ALA A 41 -10.64 -0.64 -6.78
C ALA A 41 -9.16 -1.03 -6.75
N ALA A 42 -8.36 -0.42 -5.87
CA ALA A 42 -6.95 -0.77 -5.73
C ALA A 42 -6.77 -2.20 -5.18
N LEU A 43 -7.54 -2.58 -4.16
CA LEU A 43 -7.52 -3.94 -3.59
C LEU A 43 -7.99 -4.99 -4.60
N GLU A 44 -9.01 -4.68 -5.40
CA GLU A 44 -9.49 -5.54 -6.48
C GLU A 44 -8.42 -5.77 -7.55
N ALA A 45 -7.80 -4.70 -8.04
CA ALA A 45 -6.72 -4.81 -9.01
C ALA A 45 -5.57 -5.66 -8.48
N ALA A 46 -5.14 -5.42 -7.23
CA ALA A 46 -4.07 -6.17 -6.59
C ALA A 46 -4.40 -7.66 -6.37
N ARG A 47 -5.67 -7.98 -6.05
CA ARG A 47 -6.17 -9.35 -6.00
C ARG A 47 -6.07 -10.03 -7.36
N ASP A 48 -6.56 -9.37 -8.41
CA ASP A 48 -6.68 -9.96 -9.74
C ASP A 48 -5.33 -10.28 -10.37
N ILE A 49 -4.33 -9.42 -10.12
CA ILE A 49 -2.93 -9.65 -10.55
C ILE A 49 -2.13 -10.45 -9.53
N LYS A 50 -2.72 -10.80 -8.38
CA LYS A 50 -2.07 -11.51 -7.27
C LYS A 50 -0.74 -10.86 -6.82
N ALA A 51 -0.67 -9.53 -6.76
CA ALA A 51 0.57 -8.79 -6.45
C ALA A 51 0.41 -7.83 -5.25
N PRO A 52 1.46 -7.64 -4.42
CA PRO A 52 1.40 -6.80 -3.23
C PRO A 52 1.07 -5.35 -3.57
N LEU A 53 0.42 -4.65 -2.64
CA LEU A 53 -0.03 -3.27 -2.83
C LEU A 53 0.21 -2.45 -1.56
N ILE A 54 0.72 -1.23 -1.74
CA ILE A 54 0.75 -0.20 -0.70
C ILE A 54 -0.42 0.76 -0.96
N ILE A 55 -1.33 0.85 0.01
CA ILE A 55 -2.36 1.90 0.03
C ILE A 55 -1.84 3.06 0.86
N GLN A 56 -1.82 4.24 0.27
CA GLN A 56 -1.40 5.47 0.93
C GLN A 56 -2.43 6.57 0.74
N LEU A 57 -2.50 7.49 1.70
CA LEU A 57 -3.31 8.69 1.59
C LEU A 57 -2.39 9.90 1.64
N SER A 58 -2.59 10.83 0.71
CA SER A 58 -2.02 12.17 0.87
C SER A 58 -2.78 12.94 1.95
N GLN A 59 -2.22 14.07 2.40
CA GLN A 59 -2.91 14.96 3.33
C GLN A 59 -4.28 15.39 2.78
N GLY A 60 -4.33 15.83 1.51
CA GLY A 60 -5.56 16.18 0.82
C GLY A 60 -6.50 14.99 0.58
N GLY A 61 -5.96 13.80 0.27
CA GLY A 61 -6.73 12.57 0.13
C GLY A 61 -7.39 12.15 1.43
N SER A 62 -6.69 12.31 2.55
CA SER A 62 -7.21 12.05 3.90
C SER A 62 -8.31 13.02 4.26
N GLN A 63 -8.13 14.32 4.01
CA GLN A 63 -9.20 15.31 4.21
C GLN A 63 -10.41 15.00 3.33
N PHE A 64 -10.21 14.60 2.07
CA PHE A 64 -11.29 14.22 1.18
C PHE A 64 -12.07 13.02 1.73
N TYR A 65 -11.38 12.02 2.26
CA TYR A 65 -11.99 10.83 2.86
C TYR A 65 -12.87 11.19 4.07
N ALA A 66 -12.43 12.14 4.91
CA ALA A 66 -13.24 12.65 6.01
C ALA A 66 -14.45 13.48 5.56
N GLY A 67 -14.34 14.12 4.38
CA GLY A 67 -15.33 15.00 3.80
C GLY A 67 -14.88 16.46 3.84
N LYS A 68 -14.94 17.14 2.67
CA LYS A 68 -14.53 18.55 2.52
C LYS A 68 -15.37 19.55 3.33
N GLY A 69 -16.51 19.13 3.87
CA GLY A 69 -17.33 19.96 4.77
C GLY A 69 -16.76 20.11 6.19
N LEU A 70 -15.75 19.33 6.56
CA LEU A 70 -15.09 19.41 7.87
C LEU A 70 -13.93 20.41 7.84
N SER A 71 -13.79 21.21 8.90
CA SER A 71 -12.63 22.08 9.08
C SER A 71 -11.35 21.25 9.19
N ASN A 72 -10.34 21.62 8.41
CA ASN A 72 -9.00 21.04 8.50
C ASN A 72 -8.03 21.90 9.32
N GLU A 73 -8.55 22.80 10.16
CA GLU A 73 -7.75 23.49 11.16
C GLU A 73 -6.99 22.48 12.03
N GLY A 74 -5.69 22.71 12.23
CA GLY A 74 -4.82 21.79 12.95
C GLY A 74 -4.75 20.38 12.33
N GLN A 75 -4.97 20.24 11.02
CA GLN A 75 -4.99 18.95 10.30
C GLN A 75 -6.07 17.96 10.77
N ARG A 76 -7.07 18.43 11.53
CA ARG A 76 -8.07 17.56 12.17
C ARG A 76 -8.81 16.68 11.17
N ALA A 77 -9.33 17.26 10.08
CA ALA A 77 -10.05 16.51 9.04
C ALA A 77 -9.16 15.45 8.37
N SER A 78 -7.88 15.77 8.17
CA SER A 78 -6.91 14.83 7.60
C SER A 78 -6.64 13.66 8.53
N ILE A 79 -6.45 13.92 9.82
CA ILE A 79 -6.20 12.88 10.82
C ILE A 79 -7.38 11.90 10.92
N ILE A 80 -8.60 12.41 11.07
CA ILE A 80 -9.79 11.54 11.19
C ILE A 80 -10.06 10.79 9.89
N GLY A 81 -9.78 11.39 8.73
CA GLY A 81 -9.95 10.76 7.43
C GLY A 81 -8.96 9.62 7.20
N ALA A 82 -7.69 9.83 7.58
CA ALA A 82 -6.67 8.79 7.55
C ALA A 82 -7.03 7.61 8.48
N ILE A 83 -7.51 7.90 9.71
CA ILE A 83 -7.97 6.87 10.65
C ILE A 83 -9.16 6.08 10.07
N SER A 84 -10.16 6.79 9.53
CA SER A 84 -11.34 6.18 8.91
C SER A 84 -10.97 5.27 7.74
N ALA A 85 -10.10 5.74 6.85
CA ALA A 85 -9.58 4.96 5.73
C ALA A 85 -8.79 3.73 6.20
N ALA A 86 -7.91 3.87 7.20
CA ALA A 86 -7.15 2.76 7.76
C ALA A 86 -8.07 1.69 8.37
N HIS A 87 -9.14 2.09 9.06
CA HIS A 87 -10.15 1.14 9.53
C HIS A 87 -10.83 0.44 8.36
N HIS A 88 -11.27 1.17 7.33
CA HIS A 88 -11.88 0.56 6.14
C HIS A 88 -10.97 -0.49 5.52
N VAL A 89 -9.71 -0.14 5.19
CA VAL A 89 -8.71 -1.06 4.63
C VAL A 89 -8.55 -2.31 5.52
N ARG A 90 -8.39 -2.14 6.84
CA ARG A 90 -8.24 -3.27 7.78
C ARG A 90 -9.42 -4.22 7.80
N HIS A 91 -10.64 -3.72 7.60
CA HIS A 91 -11.84 -4.55 7.55
C HIS A 91 -11.97 -5.27 6.21
N VAL A 92 -11.78 -4.58 5.08
CA VAL A 92 -12.10 -5.15 3.77
C VAL A 92 -10.94 -5.94 3.15
N ALA A 93 -9.67 -5.62 3.46
CA ALA A 93 -8.51 -6.25 2.79
C ALA A 93 -8.46 -7.78 2.95
N LYS A 94 -9.03 -8.33 4.03
CA LYS A 94 -9.14 -9.78 4.23
C LYS A 94 -10.12 -10.43 3.26
N GLU A 95 -11.23 -9.75 2.98
CA GLU A 95 -12.29 -10.22 2.09
C GLU A 95 -11.85 -10.22 0.61
N TYR A 96 -10.91 -9.33 0.25
CA TYR A 96 -10.27 -9.35 -1.07
C TYR A 96 -9.30 -10.53 -1.26
N GLY A 97 -9.09 -11.38 -0.24
CA GLY A 97 -8.21 -12.53 -0.37
C GLY A 97 -6.77 -12.15 -0.68
N MET A 98 -6.30 -10.99 -0.20
CA MET A 98 -4.90 -10.62 -0.33
C MET A 98 -4.05 -11.51 0.59
N TYR A 99 -3.44 -12.54 0.00
CA TYR A 99 -2.59 -13.53 0.68
C TYR A 99 -1.14 -13.30 0.29
N PHE A 100 -0.30 -12.87 1.24
CA PHE A 100 1.13 -12.71 1.00
C PHE A 100 1.76 -13.96 0.33
N ASP A 101 1.54 -15.16 0.86
CA ASP A 101 2.14 -16.40 0.33
C ASP A 101 1.67 -16.76 -1.10
N GLY A 102 0.36 -16.63 -1.37
CA GLY A 102 -0.20 -16.93 -2.70
C GLY A 102 0.15 -15.87 -3.75
N MET A 103 0.61 -14.71 -3.31
CA MET A 103 1.08 -13.62 -4.18
C MET A 103 2.55 -13.82 -4.56
N LEU A 104 3.37 -14.42 -3.68
CA LEU A 104 4.75 -14.83 -4.03
C LEU A 104 4.75 -15.91 -5.11
N GLU A 105 3.94 -16.96 -4.93
CA GLU A 105 3.80 -18.05 -5.91
C GLU A 105 3.31 -17.53 -7.27
N ALA A 106 2.39 -16.57 -7.26
CA ALA A 106 1.86 -15.98 -8.49
C ALA A 106 2.84 -15.02 -9.19
N ASP A 107 3.61 -14.25 -8.41
CA ASP A 107 4.65 -13.37 -8.94
C ASP A 107 5.80 -14.19 -9.54
N GLU A 108 6.17 -15.33 -8.92
CA GLU A 108 7.09 -16.30 -9.50
C GLU A 108 6.55 -16.87 -10.83
N GLU A 109 5.27 -17.27 -10.89
CA GLU A 109 4.63 -17.73 -12.13
C GLU A 109 4.61 -16.64 -13.22
N TYR A 110 4.37 -15.38 -12.86
CA TYR A 110 4.34 -14.25 -13.78
C TYR A 110 5.75 -13.92 -14.31
N PHE A 111 6.74 -13.89 -13.42
CA PHE A 111 8.15 -13.64 -13.75
C PHE A 111 8.72 -14.71 -14.68
N VAL A 112 8.39 -15.99 -14.46
CA VAL A 112 8.76 -17.10 -15.35
C VAL A 112 8.24 -16.90 -16.77
N GLN A 113 7.07 -16.29 -16.93
CA GLN A 113 6.43 -16.10 -18.23
C GLN A 113 6.89 -14.83 -18.96
N HIS A 114 7.21 -13.76 -18.23
CA HIS A 114 7.41 -12.43 -18.82
C HIS A 114 8.85 -11.90 -18.68
N GLY A 115 9.66 -12.47 -17.79
CA GLY A 115 11.08 -12.11 -17.63
C GLY A 115 11.35 -10.69 -17.12
N GLU A 116 10.31 -9.94 -16.76
CA GLU A 116 10.40 -8.58 -16.23
C GLU A 116 9.34 -8.33 -15.14
N PRO A 117 9.70 -7.65 -14.04
CA PRO A 117 8.75 -7.22 -13.03
C PRO A 117 8.18 -5.81 -13.30
N PHE A 118 6.97 -5.56 -12.79
CA PHE A 118 6.15 -4.42 -13.18
C PHE A 118 6.31 -3.20 -12.23
N VAL A 119 6.78 -2.09 -12.82
CA VAL A 119 6.82 -0.67 -12.34
C VAL A 119 7.98 -0.25 -11.42
N GLN A 120 8.53 0.93 -11.76
CA GLN A 120 9.61 1.66 -11.12
C GLN A 120 9.07 3.02 -10.61
N LEU A 121 9.53 3.48 -9.43
CA LEU A 121 9.23 4.82 -8.90
C LEU A 121 10.52 5.60 -8.64
N ASP A 122 10.52 6.84 -9.11
CA ASP A 122 11.55 7.86 -8.93
C ASP A 122 11.18 8.77 -7.75
N LEU A 123 12.13 9.03 -6.86
CA LEU A 123 11.95 9.81 -5.64
C LEU A 123 13.19 10.69 -5.42
N SER A 124 13.22 11.85 -6.07
CA SER A 124 14.19 12.90 -5.76
C SER A 124 13.53 14.28 -5.79
N GLU A 125 13.17 14.80 -4.61
CA GLU A 125 12.83 16.24 -4.49
C GLU A 125 13.58 16.96 -3.35
N GLU A 126 14.35 16.29 -2.48
CA GLU A 126 14.98 16.96 -1.32
C GLU A 126 16.43 16.49 -1.05
N SER A 127 17.22 17.35 -0.39
CA SER A 127 18.62 17.07 -0.04
C SER A 127 18.73 15.98 1.06
N LYS A 128 19.71 15.08 0.91
CA LYS A 128 19.87 13.90 1.76
C LYS A 128 20.12 14.23 3.24
N ASP A 129 20.79 15.35 3.51
CA ASP A 129 21.32 15.67 4.85
C ASP A 129 20.25 16.29 5.77
N GLU A 130 19.34 17.11 5.24
CA GLU A 130 18.22 17.68 6.01
C GLU A 130 17.15 16.62 6.34
N ASN A 131 16.91 15.68 5.42
CA ASN A 131 15.94 14.62 5.60
C ASN A 131 16.35 13.64 6.72
N ILE A 132 17.63 13.26 6.78
CA ILE A 132 18.16 12.34 7.80
C ILE A 132 18.16 12.97 9.20
N ALA A 133 18.30 14.29 9.33
CA ALA A 133 18.34 14.97 10.63
C ALA A 133 16.96 15.12 11.30
N ILE A 134 15.88 15.10 10.52
CA ILE A 134 14.50 15.26 11.00
C ILE A 134 13.85 13.91 11.30
N CYS A 135 14.26 12.86 10.57
CA CYS A 135 13.77 11.49 10.70
C CYS A 135 14.38 10.75 11.92
#